data_AF-D5PFQ6-F1
#
_entry.id   AF-D5PFQ6-F1
#
_cell.length_a   1.000
_cell.length_b   1.000
_cell.length_c   1.000
_cell.angle_alpha   90.00
_cell.angle_beta   90.00
_cell.angle_gamma   90.00
#
_symmetry.space_group_name_H-M   'P 1'
#
loop_
_entity.id
_entity.type
_entity.pdbx_description
1 polymer ?
#
loop_
_entity_poly.entity_id
_entity_poly.type
_entity_poly.pdbx_seq_one_letter_code
_entity_poly.pdbx_strand_id
1 'polypeptide(L)' 'IAVACDPSRSPLLADARRLAPGGAIVVGGEEDSSALLAGRGRVAGVDAAYVCRGRVCDLPVATTEDLAEALATPR' A
#
# COMPACT_ATOMS: atom_id res chain seq x y z
N ILE A 1 -3.94 -3.97 1.54
CA ILE A 1 -2.96 -3.00 0.99
C ILE A 1 -2.97 -1.78 1.89
N ALA A 2 -1.85 -1.49 2.54
CA ALA A 2 -1.68 -0.27 3.34
C ALA A 2 -0.78 0.70 2.57
N VAL A 3 -1.15 1.97 2.47
CA VAL A 3 -0.38 2.97 1.72
C VAL A 3 -0.02 4.12 2.66
N ALA A 4 1.26 4.21 3.01
CA ALA A 4 1.80 5.30 3.80
C ALA A 4 1.94 6.54 2.90
N CYS A 5 1.09 7.54 3.09
CA CYS A 5 0.97 8.67 2.18
C CYS A 5 0.20 9.85 2.81
N ASP A 6 0.14 10.99 2.10
CA ASP A 6 -0.92 11.97 2.33
C ASP A 6 -2.15 11.52 1.51
N PRO A 7 -3.22 11.04 2.16
CA PRO A 7 -4.37 10.45 1.46
C PRO A 7 -5.15 11.46 0.61
N SER A 8 -4.95 12.78 0.80
CA SER A 8 -5.58 13.82 -0.02
C SER A 8 -4.88 14.06 -1.36
N ARG A 9 -3.61 13.62 -1.51
CA ARG A 9 -2.74 13.95 -2.65
C ARG A 9 -2.01 12.76 -3.27
N SER A 10 -2.14 11.56 -2.71
CA SER A 10 -1.34 10.42 -3.15
C SER A 10 -1.86 9.76 -4.45
N PRO A 11 -1.08 9.80 -5.55
CA PRO A 11 -1.40 9.03 -6.75
C PRO A 11 -1.28 7.52 -6.50
N LEU A 12 -0.31 7.09 -5.67
CA LEU A 12 -0.10 5.69 -5.34
C LEU A 12 -1.31 5.07 -4.62
N LEU A 13 -1.94 5.83 -3.71
CA LEU A 13 -3.19 5.39 -3.07
C LEU A 13 -4.35 5.28 -4.07
N ALA A 14 -4.46 6.22 -5.02
CA ALA A 14 -5.48 6.17 -6.05
C ALA A 14 -5.31 4.92 -6.94
N ASP A 15 -4.08 4.62 -7.35
CA ASP A 15 -3.77 3.43 -8.12
C ASP A 15 -3.97 2.14 -7.31
N ALA A 16 -3.62 2.13 -6.03
CA ALA A 16 -3.89 0.98 -5.15
C ALA A 16 -5.38 0.63 -5.10
N ARG A 17 -6.27 1.64 -5.04
CA ARG A 17 -7.73 1.44 -5.05
C ARG A 17 -8.22 0.91 -6.40
N ARG A 18 -7.61 1.35 -7.50
CA ARG A 18 -7.98 0.95 -8.86
C ARG A 18 -7.51 -0.47 -9.19
N LEU A 19 -6.32 -0.85 -8.74
CA LEU A 19 -5.67 -2.12 -9.06
C LEU A 19 -6.02 -3.24 -8.07
N ALA A 20 -6.56 -2.92 -6.89
CA ALA A 20 -6.87 -3.89 -5.87
C ALA A 20 -7.81 -5.00 -6.39
N PRO A 21 -7.46 -6.28 -6.21
CA PRO A 21 -8.35 -7.38 -6.59
C PRO A 21 -9.59 -7.41 -5.70
N GLY A 22 -10.66 -8.04 -6.19
CA GLY A 22 -11.89 -8.22 -5.42
C GLY A 22 -11.61 -8.87 -4.06
N GLY A 23 -12.19 -8.29 -3.00
CA GLY A 23 -11.99 -8.75 -1.63
C GLY A 23 -10.74 -8.19 -0.92
N ALA A 24 -9.90 -7.41 -1.60
CA ALA A 24 -8.80 -6.70 -0.94
C ALA A 24 -9.28 -5.42 -0.24
N ILE A 25 -8.71 -5.14 0.94
CA ILE A 25 -8.90 -3.89 1.66
C ILE A 25 -7.76 -2.94 1.32
N VAL A 26 -8.08 -1.69 1.00
CA VAL A 26 -7.09 -0.62 0.76
C VAL A 26 -7.25 0.46 1.81
N VAL A 27 -6.17 0.76 2.53
CA VAL A 27 -6.11 1.84 3.53
C VAL A 27 -4.94 2.75 3.18
N GLY A 28 -5.18 4.05 3.19
CA GLY A 28 -4.15 5.06 2.98
C GLY A 28 -4.17 6.10 4.08
N GLY A 29 -3.00 6.50 4.56
CA GLY A 29 -2.85 7.45 5.66
C GLY A 29 -1.41 7.61 6.08
N GLU A 30 -1.19 8.40 7.14
CA GLU A 30 0.11 8.56 7.76
C GLU A 30 0.52 7.28 8.52
N GLU A 31 1.82 7.14 8.77
CA GLU A 31 2.34 6.07 9.63
C GLU A 31 1.63 6.08 11.00
N ASP A 32 1.35 4.89 11.53
CA ASP A 32 0.67 4.69 12.82
C ASP A 32 -0.75 5.28 12.97
N SER A 33 -1.33 5.85 11.90
CA SER A 33 -2.69 6.39 11.91
C SER A 33 -3.80 5.31 12.03
N SER A 34 -3.45 4.05 11.81
CA SER A 34 -4.35 2.90 11.99
C SER A 34 -3.56 1.63 12.29
N ALA A 35 -4.23 0.59 12.79
CA ALA A 35 -3.60 -0.71 13.03
C ALA A 35 -2.96 -1.32 11.76
N LEU A 36 -3.52 -1.03 10.58
CA LEU A 36 -2.98 -1.49 9.29
C LEU A 36 -1.75 -0.68 8.84
N LEU A 37 -1.51 0.50 9.42
CA LEU A 37 -0.37 1.39 9.15
C LEU A 37 0.66 1.41 10.30
N ALA A 38 0.46 0.58 11.33
CA ALA A 38 1.37 0.48 12.46
C ALA A 38 2.79 0.04 12.01
N GLY A 39 3.81 0.86 12.23
CA GLY A 39 5.19 0.64 11.80
C GLY A 39 5.37 0.52 10.28
N ARG A 40 4.44 1.07 9.50
CA ARG A 40 4.46 1.06 8.03
C ARG A 40 4.51 2.51 7.53
N GLY A 41 5.72 3.05 7.50
CA GLY A 41 5.99 4.42 7.09
C GLY A 41 6.24 4.59 5.58
N ARG A 42 6.57 5.83 5.21
CA ARG A 42 7.11 6.13 3.88
C ARG A 42 8.51 5.54 3.73
N VAL A 43 8.89 5.18 2.51
CA VAL A 43 10.25 4.69 2.22
C VAL A 43 11.02 5.82 1.55
N ALA A 44 12.20 6.17 2.07
CA ALA A 44 13.01 7.28 1.55
C ALA A 44 12.23 8.61 1.38
N GLY A 45 11.22 8.84 2.23
CA GLY A 45 10.37 10.04 2.19
C GLY A 45 9.26 10.01 1.13
N VAL A 46 9.18 8.98 0.28
CA VAL A 46 8.14 8.84 -0.74
C VAL A 46 7.01 7.92 -0.29
N ASP A 47 5.84 8.07 -0.90
CA ASP A 47 4.69 7.21 -0.63
C ASP A 47 5.06 5.74 -0.84
N ALA A 48 4.57 4.87 0.05
CA ALA A 48 4.91 3.45 0.04
C ALA A 48 3.67 2.59 0.22
N ALA A 49 3.50 1.59 -0.64
CA ALA A 49 2.43 0.60 -0.57
C ALA A 49 2.94 -0.73 -0.04
N TYR A 50 2.21 -1.28 0.92
CA TYR A 50 2.47 -2.54 1.60
C TYR A 50 1.34 -3.52 1.23
N VAL A 51 1.66 -4.51 0.39
CA VAL A 51 0.72 -5.57 0.01
C VAL A 51 0.79 -6.67 1.06
N CYS A 52 -0.26 -6.79 1.88
CA CYS A 52 -0.34 -7.77 2.94
C CYS A 52 -1.16 -9.00 2.53
N ARG A 53 -0.62 -10.18 2.80
CA ARG A 53 -1.22 -11.49 2.52
C ARG A 53 -1.32 -12.26 3.84
N GLY A 54 -2.52 -12.31 4.39
CA GLY A 54 -2.72 -12.75 5.77
C GLY A 54 -2.12 -11.76 6.77
N ARG A 55 -1.18 -12.21 7.61
CA ARG A 55 -0.52 -11.37 8.64
C ARG A 55 0.83 -10.80 8.21
N VAL A 56 1.31 -11.16 7.02
CA VAL A 56 2.62 -10.76 6.52
C VAL A 56 2.43 -9.78 5.38
N CYS A 57 3.28 -8.77 5.31
CA CYS A 57 3.35 -7.86 4.18
C CYS A 57 4.63 -8.10 3.41
N ASP A 58 4.55 -8.02 2.08
CA ASP A 58 5.71 -8.01 1.21
C ASP A 58 6.53 -6.72 1.40
N LEU A 59 7.70 -6.65 0.77
CA LEU A 59 8.52 -5.44 0.77
C LEU A 59 7.71 -4.25 0.21
N PRO A 60 7.88 -3.05 0.78
CA PRO A 60 7.17 -1.87 0.32
C PRO A 60 7.57 -1.51 -1.11
N VAL A 61 6.58 -1.13 -1.90
CA VAL A 61 6.74 -0.63 -3.27
C VAL A 61 6.31 0.83 -3.35
N ALA A 62 7.00 1.63 -4.16
CA ALA A 62 6.76 3.07 -4.27
C ALA A 62 6.18 3.50 -5.63
N THR A 63 6.15 2.59 -6.61
CA THR A 63 5.67 2.87 -7.96
C THR A 63 4.37 2.11 -8.26
N THR A 64 3.62 2.60 -9.23
CA THR A 64 2.37 1.97 -9.67
C THR A 64 2.66 0.66 -10.39
N GLU A 65 3.75 0.58 -11.14
CA GLU A 65 4.20 -0.61 -11.86
C GLU A 65 4.55 -1.74 -10.90
N ASP A 66 5.38 -1.44 -9.89
CA ASP A 66 5.76 -2.42 -8.87
C ASP A 66 4.53 -2.87 -8.05
N LEU A 67 3.59 -1.95 -7.79
CA LEU A 67 2.33 -2.28 -7.12
C LEU A 67 1.46 -3.21 -7.97
N ALA A 68 1.37 -2.98 -9.27
CA ALA A 68 0.62 -3.85 -10.17
C ALA A 68 1.22 -5.26 -10.20
N GLU A 69 2.54 -5.38 -10.27
CA GLU A 69 3.25 -6.66 -10.23
C GLU A 69 3.03 -7.41 -8.91
N ALA A 70 3.17 -6.68 -7.78
CA ALA A 70 2.94 -7.24 -6.45
C ALA A 70 1.51 -7.76 -6.28
N LEU A 71 0.51 -7.11 -6.89
CA LEU A 71 -0.89 -7.53 -6.85
C LEU A 71 -1.20 -8.69 -7.80
N ALA A 72 -0.52 -8.77 -8.94
CA ALA A 72 -0.71 -9.80 -9.95
C ALA A 72 -0.13 -11.17 -9.55
N THR A 73 0.72 -11.23 -8.52
CA THR A 73 1.35 -12.48 -8.07
C THR A 73 0.57 -13.11 -6.91
N PRO A 74 -0.27 -14.14 -7.15
CA PRO A 74 -0.85 -14.95 -6.08
C PRO A 74 0.26 -15.79 -5.41
N ARG A 75 0.24 -15.85 -4.07
CA ARG A 75 1.03 -16.79 -3.26
C ARG A 75 0.10 -17.77 -2.57
#